data_AF-A0A409VJ78-F1
#
_entry.id   AF-A0A409VJ78-F1
#
_cell.length_a   1.000
_cell.length_b   1.000
_cell.length_c   1.000
_cell.angle_alpha   90.00
_cell.angle_beta   90.00
_cell.angle_gamma   90.00
#
_symmetry.space_group_name_H-M   'P 1'
#
loop_
_entity.id
_entity.type
_entity.pdbx_description
1 polymer ?
#
loop_
_entity_poly.entity_id
_entity_poly.type
_entity_poly.pdbx_seq_one_letter_code
_entity_poly.pdbx_strand_id
1 'polypeptide(L)'
;MLGFDFFSDISLVAIPAWAFWTSLRLTPATRRLIKACFAASFVTAAWNVVFLAVLISTTGKFVKIQNYHPAGLTNGVLLAIFQPHLLGPISNFVCNLLIVITAQKGTPLPANIFPLGDLHEAYKWCLEFENLVDEVVLADLPRRLREARVLGYMIREAPSIRGRRNVARDILACSDNGALSRLADFYINNLFLAFRTAKAFSTSLFHFSSIPPLDSRKEIQRWLLEESARGRPLTKAKALFRDDFCCAITGRYDQESVDTIPYVWAEFLEKHANRPPCATRVAHILPQFTNVTTPGFTNEYAQNYNTMWSLIEDFVSTLKSEDLKALRNVDKLDNVILLEENKCNLFNELKIWFQEETGSDGKVIPHQYRMFATNQFTQLMDVHPVVTFTSPDPENFPLPNPRYLKIHAAFARIAFYSGVGKHISDIFTGVERQLAFGSDSSSNKSI
;
A
#
# COMPACT_ATOMS: atom_id res chain seq x y z
N MET A 1 -5.22 24.17 -40.38
CA MET A 1 -5.34 22.88 -39.68
C MET A 1 -4.00 22.43 -39.09
N LEU A 2 -2.89 22.47 -39.84
CA LEU A 2 -1.52 22.17 -39.35
C LEU A 2 -1.03 22.94 -38.09
N GLY A 3 -1.51 24.17 -37.86
CA GLY A 3 -1.10 24.95 -36.69
C GLY A 3 -1.72 24.47 -35.37
N PHE A 4 -2.87 23.80 -35.42
CA PHE A 4 -3.59 23.38 -34.20
C PHE A 4 -2.99 22.10 -33.60
N ASP A 5 -2.52 21.18 -34.45
CA ASP A 5 -1.84 19.95 -34.02
C ASP A 5 -0.48 20.26 -33.34
N PHE A 6 0.24 21.28 -33.81
CA PHE A 6 1.52 21.69 -33.21
C PHE A 6 1.39 22.17 -31.76
N PHE A 7 0.36 22.98 -31.46
CA PHE A 7 0.11 23.42 -30.09
C PHE A 7 -0.42 22.28 -29.22
N SER A 8 -1.20 21.35 -29.77
CA SER A 8 -1.66 20.15 -29.06
C SER A 8 -0.48 19.29 -28.61
N ASP A 9 0.46 19.02 -29.51
CA ASP A 9 1.63 18.18 -29.22
C ASP A 9 2.59 18.84 -28.20
N ILE A 10 2.79 20.16 -28.30
CA ILE A 10 3.56 20.90 -27.29
C ILE A 10 2.85 20.86 -25.93
N SER A 11 1.54 21.02 -25.90
CA SER A 11 0.74 20.99 -24.65
C SER A 11 0.80 19.61 -23.99
N LEU A 12 0.76 18.54 -24.78
CA LEU A 12 0.84 17.14 -24.34
C LEU A 12 2.16 16.79 -23.66
N VAL A 13 3.24 17.52 -23.98
CA VAL A 13 4.56 17.32 -23.36
C VAL A 13 4.82 18.35 -22.25
N ALA A 14 4.48 19.62 -22.48
CA ALA A 14 4.79 20.72 -21.58
C ALA A 14 3.96 20.70 -20.29
N ILE A 15 2.68 20.34 -20.36
CA ILE A 15 1.79 20.32 -19.20
C ILE A 15 2.18 19.20 -18.22
N PRO A 16 2.39 17.93 -18.66
CA PRO A 16 2.90 16.89 -17.77
C PRO A 16 4.32 17.19 -17.27
N ALA A 17 5.20 17.77 -18.09
CA ALA A 17 6.54 18.15 -17.66
C ALA A 17 6.53 19.23 -16.58
N TRP A 18 5.64 20.24 -16.70
CA TRP A 18 5.47 21.29 -15.69
C TRP A 18 4.84 20.76 -14.40
N ALA A 19 3.81 19.92 -14.49
CA ALA A 19 3.20 19.26 -13.33
C ALA A 19 4.18 18.29 -12.62
N PHE A 20 5.01 17.59 -13.40
CA PHE A 20 6.09 16.74 -12.91
C PHE A 20 7.20 17.56 -12.24
N TRP A 21 7.53 18.73 -12.78
CA TRP A 21 8.56 19.65 -12.27
C TRP A 21 8.21 20.25 -10.90
N THR A 22 6.92 20.52 -10.65
CA THR A 22 6.46 21.16 -9.42
C THR A 22 6.18 20.17 -8.28
N SER A 23 5.94 18.89 -8.57
CA SER A 23 5.40 17.94 -7.58
C SER A 23 6.40 16.98 -6.93
N LEU A 24 7.65 16.83 -7.41
CA LEU A 24 8.57 15.81 -6.90
C LEU A 24 9.86 16.35 -6.28
N ARG A 25 10.13 15.97 -5.02
CA ARG A 25 11.41 16.18 -4.33
C ARG A 25 12.44 15.14 -4.77
N LEU A 26 12.98 15.29 -5.98
CA LEU A 26 14.01 14.42 -6.54
C LEU A 26 15.41 14.83 -6.08
N THR A 27 16.30 13.84 -5.90
CA THR A 27 17.72 14.05 -5.60
C THR A 27 18.42 14.83 -6.74
N PRO A 28 19.51 15.57 -6.47
CA PRO A 28 20.17 16.42 -7.47
C PRO A 28 20.65 15.64 -8.71
N ALA A 29 21.16 14.41 -8.54
CA ALA A 29 21.62 13.56 -9.64
C ALA A 29 20.46 13.14 -10.55
N THR A 30 19.35 12.67 -9.96
CA THR A 30 18.13 12.30 -10.70
C THR A 30 17.54 13.52 -11.42
N ARG A 31 17.59 14.70 -10.81
CA ARG A 31 17.19 15.96 -11.44
C ARG A 31 18.07 16.30 -12.65
N ARG A 32 19.39 16.09 -12.57
CA ARG A 32 20.31 16.30 -13.71
C ARG A 32 20.05 15.32 -14.85
N LEU A 33 19.83 14.04 -14.53
CA LEU A 33 19.53 13.01 -15.53
C LEU A 33 18.21 13.30 -16.24
N ILE A 34 17.15 13.61 -15.49
CA ILE A 34 15.84 13.97 -16.05
C ILE A 34 15.95 15.24 -16.89
N LYS A 35 16.69 16.26 -16.44
CA LYS A 35 16.97 17.47 -17.25
C LYS A 35 17.67 17.13 -18.56
N ALA A 36 18.65 16.22 -18.54
CA ALA A 36 19.34 15.79 -19.75
C ALA A 36 18.40 15.02 -20.69
N CYS A 37 17.53 14.14 -20.17
CA CYS A 37 16.53 13.42 -20.97
C CYS A 37 15.50 14.37 -21.59
N PHE A 38 14.94 15.32 -20.84
CA PHE A 38 14.01 16.32 -21.37
C PHE A 38 14.69 17.24 -22.39
N ALA A 39 15.92 17.68 -22.13
CA ALA A 39 16.67 18.49 -23.07
C ALA A 39 16.95 17.72 -24.36
N ALA A 40 17.34 16.45 -24.28
CA ALA A 40 17.52 15.58 -25.45
C ALA A 40 16.21 15.44 -26.24
N SER A 41 15.09 15.11 -25.58
CA SER A 41 13.78 15.01 -26.23
C SER A 41 13.34 16.33 -26.88
N PHE A 42 13.58 17.47 -26.23
CA PHE A 42 13.27 18.78 -26.78
C PHE A 42 14.15 19.13 -27.99
N VAL A 43 15.46 18.84 -27.93
CA VAL A 43 16.38 19.02 -29.06
C VAL A 43 15.97 18.14 -30.23
N THR A 44 15.61 16.88 -29.99
CA THR A 44 15.13 15.99 -31.04
C THR A 44 13.82 16.47 -31.65
N ALA A 45 12.87 16.95 -30.84
CA ALA A 45 11.62 17.51 -31.33
C ALA A 45 11.84 18.79 -32.16
N ALA A 46 12.66 19.72 -31.67
CA ALA A 46 13.02 20.94 -32.38
C ALA A 46 13.75 20.64 -33.70
N TRP A 47 14.67 19.67 -33.68
CA TRP A 47 15.36 19.21 -34.89
C TRP A 47 14.39 18.61 -35.91
N ASN A 48 13.41 17.81 -35.48
CA ASN A 48 12.37 17.27 -36.38
C ASN A 48 11.54 18.39 -37.02
N VAL A 49 11.20 19.44 -36.27
CA VAL A 49 10.46 20.61 -36.79
C VAL A 49 11.29 21.37 -37.82
N VAL A 50 12.57 21.64 -37.51
CA VAL A 50 13.49 22.32 -38.44
C VAL A 50 13.68 21.47 -39.70
N PHE A 51 13.91 20.17 -39.55
CA PHE A 51 14.07 19.25 -40.66
C PHE A 51 12.81 19.20 -41.54
N LEU A 52 11.61 19.16 -40.94
CA LEU A 52 10.35 19.22 -41.67
C LEU A 52 10.18 20.56 -42.41
N ALA A 53 10.53 21.68 -41.77
CA ALA A 53 10.47 23.00 -42.40
C ALA A 53 11.46 23.12 -43.58
N VAL A 54 12.67 22.56 -43.46
CA VAL A 54 13.65 22.49 -44.55
C VAL A 54 13.14 21.60 -45.68
N LEU A 55 12.53 20.45 -45.36
CA LEU A 55 11.87 19.59 -46.35
C LEU A 55 10.78 20.35 -47.09
N ILE A 56 9.85 21.00 -46.38
CA ILE A 56 8.77 21.78 -47.00
C ILE A 56 9.33 22.89 -47.88
N SER A 57 10.33 23.63 -47.40
CA SER A 57 10.98 24.73 -48.15
C SER A 57 11.69 24.24 -49.42
N THR A 58 12.40 23.12 -49.34
CA THR A 58 13.07 22.50 -50.49
C THR A 58 12.08 21.86 -51.47
N THR A 59 10.98 21.30 -50.97
CA THR A 59 9.87 20.75 -51.77
C THR A 59 8.86 21.80 -52.26
N GLY A 60 9.02 23.08 -51.91
CA GLY A 60 8.23 24.17 -52.50
C GLY A 60 8.39 24.29 -54.02
N LYS A 61 9.35 23.57 -54.62
CA LYS A 61 9.49 23.37 -56.07
C LYS A 61 8.80 22.11 -56.62
N PHE A 62 8.22 21.25 -55.79
CA PHE A 62 7.68 19.93 -56.16
C PHE A 62 6.14 19.89 -56.37
N VAL A 63 5.41 20.99 -56.18
CA VAL A 63 3.93 21.05 -56.39
C VAL A 63 3.53 21.06 -57.88
N LYS A 64 4.40 20.59 -58.78
CA LYS A 64 4.09 20.35 -60.19
C LYS A 64 4.24 18.88 -60.62
N ILE A 65 4.13 17.94 -59.69
CA ILE A 65 4.15 16.50 -60.00
C ILE A 65 2.84 15.87 -59.52
N GLN A 66 1.77 16.07 -60.29
CA GLN A 66 0.48 15.40 -60.07
C GLN A 66 0.35 14.11 -60.89
N ASN A 67 1.38 13.68 -61.62
CA ASN A 67 1.27 12.59 -62.62
C ASN A 67 2.40 11.54 -62.60
N TYR A 68 3.09 11.28 -61.48
CA TYR A 68 4.09 10.19 -61.44
C TYR A 68 3.73 9.03 -60.51
N HIS A 69 4.00 7.84 -61.07
CA HIS A 69 3.77 6.48 -60.60
C HIS A 69 4.32 6.20 -59.17
N PRO A 70 3.75 5.26 -58.39
CA PRO A 70 4.06 5.07 -56.97
C PRO A 70 5.40 4.39 -56.65
N ALA A 71 6.30 4.20 -57.62
CA ALA A 71 7.46 3.31 -57.47
C ALA A 71 8.74 3.97 -56.92
N GLY A 72 8.68 5.21 -56.42
CA GLY A 72 9.86 6.00 -56.11
C GLY A 72 9.79 6.81 -54.81
N LEU A 73 9.11 6.32 -53.76
CA LEU A 73 9.25 6.93 -52.44
C LEU A 73 10.67 6.63 -51.93
N THR A 74 11.55 7.62 -51.98
CA THR A 74 12.92 7.48 -51.46
C THR A 74 12.88 7.28 -49.94
N ASN A 75 13.77 6.42 -49.43
CA ASN A 75 13.87 6.04 -48.01
C ASN A 75 13.85 7.22 -47.02
N GLY A 76 14.28 8.42 -47.46
CA GLY A 76 14.28 9.63 -46.62
C GLY A 76 12.89 10.19 -46.30
N VAL A 77 11.91 10.09 -47.21
CA VAL A 77 10.53 10.57 -46.98
C VAL A 77 9.80 9.61 -46.03
N LEU A 78 10.02 8.31 -46.19
CA LEU A 78 9.54 7.29 -45.27
C LEU A 78 10.11 7.50 -43.86
N LEU A 79 11.42 7.75 -43.73
CA LEU A 79 12.04 8.03 -42.42
C LEU A 79 11.43 9.27 -41.74
N ALA A 80 11.20 10.35 -42.50
CA ALA A 80 10.63 11.59 -41.99
C ALA A 80 9.19 11.43 -41.47
N ILE A 81 8.40 10.55 -42.09
CA ILE A 81 7.04 10.23 -41.67
C ILE A 81 7.03 9.34 -40.42
N PHE A 82 7.92 8.34 -40.34
CA PHE A 82 7.92 7.37 -39.24
C PHE A 82 8.64 7.84 -37.96
N GLN A 83 9.61 8.74 -38.07
CA GLN A 83 10.45 9.17 -36.95
C GLN A 83 9.67 9.82 -35.77
N PRO A 84 8.68 10.70 -35.98
CA PRO A 84 7.87 11.26 -34.89
C PRO A 84 7.03 10.20 -34.17
N HIS A 85 6.49 9.23 -34.92
CA HIS A 85 5.68 8.13 -34.39
C HIS A 85 6.50 7.10 -33.60
N LEU A 86 7.81 7.03 -33.79
CA LEU A 86 8.71 6.17 -33.00
C LEU A 86 9.23 6.87 -31.73
N LEU A 87 9.56 8.16 -31.82
CA LEU A 87 10.14 8.92 -30.71
C LEU A 87 9.14 9.23 -29.59
N GLY A 88 7.87 9.48 -29.92
CA GLY A 88 6.82 9.70 -28.92
C GLY A 88 6.65 8.50 -27.97
N PRO A 89 6.45 7.27 -28.48
CA PRO A 89 6.39 6.05 -27.68
C PRO A 89 7.68 5.74 -26.92
N ILE A 90 8.86 5.97 -27.51
CA ILE A 90 10.14 5.76 -26.81
C ILE A 90 10.29 6.75 -25.64
N SER A 91 9.97 8.03 -25.84
CA SER A 91 9.99 9.04 -24.77
C SER A 91 9.00 8.70 -23.67
N ASN A 92 7.76 8.31 -24.03
CA ASN A 92 6.77 7.85 -23.06
C ASN A 92 7.21 6.57 -22.35
N PHE A 93 7.85 5.63 -23.04
CA PHE A 93 8.41 4.43 -22.43
C PHE A 93 9.53 4.76 -21.46
N VAL A 94 10.46 5.65 -21.82
CA VAL A 94 11.57 6.08 -20.95
C VAL A 94 11.05 6.87 -19.76
N CYS A 95 10.08 7.76 -19.93
CA CYS A 95 9.43 8.49 -18.85
C CYS A 95 8.64 7.56 -17.93
N ASN A 96 7.85 6.64 -18.48
CA ASN A 96 7.12 5.65 -17.69
C ASN A 96 8.07 4.67 -17.00
N LEU A 97 9.18 4.28 -17.63
CA LEU A 97 10.22 3.45 -17.05
C LEU A 97 10.93 4.20 -15.92
N LEU A 98 11.28 5.47 -16.10
CA LEU A 98 11.83 6.33 -15.05
C LEU A 98 10.84 6.54 -13.90
N ILE A 99 9.55 6.74 -14.19
CA ILE A 99 8.48 6.86 -13.18
C ILE A 99 8.32 5.53 -12.44
N VAL A 100 8.33 4.39 -13.13
CA VAL A 100 8.23 3.06 -12.51
C VAL A 100 9.47 2.76 -11.66
N ILE A 101 10.67 3.09 -12.14
CA ILE A 101 11.94 2.91 -11.43
C ILE A 101 12.04 3.85 -10.21
N THR A 102 11.50 5.07 -10.30
CA THR A 102 11.51 6.03 -9.19
C THR A 102 10.37 5.77 -8.19
N ALA A 103 9.19 5.35 -8.64
CA ALA A 103 8.08 4.93 -7.80
C ALA A 103 8.26 3.52 -7.19
N GLN A 104 9.22 2.73 -7.70
CA GLN A 104 9.66 1.49 -7.07
C GLN A 104 10.54 1.71 -5.84
N LYS A 105 11.16 2.88 -5.71
CA LYS A 105 12.08 3.16 -4.62
C LYS A 105 11.28 3.78 -3.48
N GLY A 106 11.38 3.19 -2.29
CA GLY A 106 10.91 3.83 -1.06
C GLY A 106 11.35 5.29 -0.95
N THR A 107 10.76 6.03 -0.03
CA THR A 107 11.18 7.39 0.27
C THR A 107 12.59 7.36 0.89
N PRO A 108 13.54 8.19 0.43
CA PRO A 108 14.84 8.30 1.07
C PRO A 108 14.73 8.71 2.53
N LEU A 109 15.67 8.27 3.38
CA LEU A 109 15.66 8.68 4.77
C LEU A 109 15.82 10.21 4.86
N PRO A 110 14.93 10.89 5.60
CA PRO A 110 15.08 12.32 5.84
C PRO A 110 16.31 12.60 6.72
N ALA A 111 16.75 13.86 6.72
CA ALA A 111 17.84 14.32 7.57
C ALA A 111 17.62 13.92 9.04
N ASN A 112 18.72 13.65 9.75
CA ASN A 112 18.68 13.24 11.15
C ASN A 112 18.12 14.36 12.02
N ILE A 113 16.98 14.12 12.66
CA ILE A 113 16.30 15.05 13.57
C ILE A 113 16.54 14.71 15.05
N PHE A 114 17.27 13.63 15.34
CA PHE A 114 17.47 13.17 16.70
C PHE A 114 18.58 13.96 17.39
N PRO A 115 18.39 14.33 18.68
CA PRO A 115 19.46 14.93 19.47
C PRO A 115 20.60 13.93 19.67
N LEU A 116 21.82 14.43 19.85
CA LEU A 116 23.02 13.62 20.07
C LEU A 116 22.79 12.52 21.13
N GLY A 117 23.22 11.30 20.83
CA GLY A 117 23.00 10.10 21.64
C GLY A 117 22.67 8.88 20.77
N ASP A 118 22.27 7.77 21.38
CA ASP A 118 22.10 6.47 20.70
C ASP A 118 21.15 6.53 19.49
N LEU A 119 20.04 7.27 19.60
CA LEU A 119 19.10 7.44 18.49
C LEU A 119 19.71 8.20 17.31
N HIS A 120 20.55 9.21 17.62
CA HIS A 120 21.25 9.98 16.60
C HIS A 120 22.26 9.11 15.88
N GLU A 121 23.10 8.38 16.61
CA GLU A 121 24.14 7.53 16.03
C GLU A 121 23.53 6.38 15.22
N ALA A 122 22.51 5.68 15.74
CA ALA A 122 21.85 4.60 15.02
C ALA A 122 21.19 5.10 13.72
N TYR A 123 20.50 6.24 13.76
CA TYR A 123 19.86 6.80 12.58
C TYR A 123 20.87 7.36 11.57
N LYS A 124 21.96 7.96 12.05
CA LYS A 124 23.09 8.39 11.22
C LYS A 124 23.72 7.20 10.50
N TRP A 125 23.88 6.06 11.18
CA TRP A 125 24.38 4.85 10.55
C TRP A 125 23.44 4.34 9.45
N CYS A 126 22.13 4.41 9.66
CA CYS A 126 21.15 4.08 8.60
C CYS A 126 21.27 5.02 7.39
N LEU A 127 21.50 6.32 7.60
CA LEU A 127 21.73 7.29 6.54
C LEU A 127 23.03 7.01 5.77
N GLU A 128 24.12 6.72 6.47
CA GLU A 128 25.38 6.34 5.84
C GLU A 128 25.23 5.04 5.05
N PHE A 129 24.52 4.06 5.62
CA PHE A 129 24.22 2.79 4.97
C PHE A 129 23.35 2.94 3.71
N GLU A 130 22.41 3.90 3.69
CA GLU A 130 21.65 4.26 2.47
C GLU A 130 22.52 4.93 1.40
N ASN A 131 23.49 5.77 1.81
CA ASN A 131 24.31 6.57 0.91
C ASN A 131 25.55 5.86 0.36
N LEU A 132 25.85 4.64 0.79
CA LEU A 132 26.94 3.81 0.27
C LEU A 132 26.60 3.22 -1.12
N VAL A 133 26.39 4.11 -2.08
CA VAL A 133 25.98 3.84 -3.46
C VAL A 133 27.14 3.27 -4.29
N ASP A 134 28.39 3.58 -3.93
CA ASP A 134 29.55 3.30 -4.76
C ASP A 134 30.15 1.88 -4.58
N GLU A 135 29.76 1.15 -3.53
CA GLU A 135 30.33 -0.16 -3.19
C GLU A 135 29.48 -1.36 -3.64
N VAL A 136 28.38 -1.14 -4.36
CA VAL A 136 27.34 -2.16 -4.59
C VAL A 136 27.09 -2.36 -6.07
N VAL A 137 27.01 -3.63 -6.47
CA VAL A 137 26.58 -4.03 -7.81
C VAL A 137 25.18 -3.45 -8.07
N LEU A 138 24.96 -2.83 -9.24
CA LEU A 138 23.70 -2.14 -9.56
C LEU A 138 22.44 -3.00 -9.31
N ALA A 139 22.55 -4.32 -9.43
CA ALA A 139 21.49 -5.29 -9.17
C ALA A 139 21.05 -5.34 -7.69
N ASP A 140 21.96 -5.13 -6.75
CA ASP A 140 21.71 -5.23 -5.30
C ASP A 140 21.28 -3.91 -4.67
N LEU A 141 21.45 -2.80 -5.39
CA LEU A 141 21.11 -1.46 -4.92
C LEU A 141 19.65 -1.34 -4.40
N PRO A 142 18.61 -1.90 -5.06
CA PRO A 142 17.24 -1.84 -4.54
C PRO A 142 17.07 -2.54 -3.19
N ARG A 143 17.79 -3.65 -2.96
CA ARG A 143 17.77 -4.39 -1.71
C ARG A 143 18.44 -3.58 -0.60
N ARG A 144 19.66 -3.09 -0.83
CA ARG A 144 20.39 -2.29 0.17
C ARG A 144 19.64 -1.03 0.59
N LEU A 145 19.06 -0.29 -0.37
CA LEU A 145 18.26 0.90 -0.08
C LEU A 145 17.05 0.57 0.81
N ARG A 146 16.37 -0.55 0.53
CA ARG A 146 15.23 -1.01 1.31
C ARG A 146 15.65 -1.39 2.74
N GLU A 147 16.78 -2.08 2.90
CA GLU A 147 17.33 -2.47 4.19
C GLU A 147 17.70 -1.26 5.06
N ALA A 148 18.41 -0.29 4.48
CA ALA A 148 18.75 0.94 5.20
C ALA A 148 17.49 1.72 5.63
N ARG A 149 16.52 1.83 4.71
CA ARG A 149 15.28 2.58 4.97
C ARG A 149 14.39 1.89 5.98
N VAL A 150 14.25 0.56 5.96
CA VAL A 150 13.41 -0.13 6.94
C VAL A 150 13.94 0.11 8.35
N LEU A 151 15.26 0.04 8.56
CA LEU A 151 15.88 0.32 9.86
C LEU A 151 15.68 1.78 10.29
N GLY A 152 15.96 2.73 9.39
CA GLY A 152 15.80 4.16 9.71
C GLY A 152 14.35 4.56 9.98
N TYR A 153 13.38 4.05 9.19
CA TYR A 153 11.96 4.30 9.44
C TYR A 153 11.44 3.55 10.67
N MET A 154 11.99 2.38 11.03
CA MET A 154 11.66 1.73 12.30
C MET A 154 12.02 2.63 13.49
N ILE A 155 13.19 3.28 13.50
CA ILE A 155 13.52 4.29 14.54
C ILE A 155 12.54 5.46 14.50
N ARG A 156 12.23 5.97 13.31
CA ARG A 156 11.41 7.19 13.16
C ARG A 156 9.95 6.98 13.54
N GLU A 157 9.37 5.87 13.11
CA GLU A 157 7.94 5.60 13.19
C GLU A 157 7.54 4.79 14.42
N ALA A 158 8.50 4.31 15.24
CA ALA A 158 8.16 3.62 16.48
C ALA A 158 7.26 4.50 17.37
N PRO A 159 6.18 3.93 17.93
CA PRO A 159 5.14 4.69 18.60
C PRO A 159 5.56 5.23 19.98
N SER A 160 6.72 4.78 20.50
CA SER A 160 7.22 5.17 21.82
C SER A 160 8.74 5.37 21.81
N ILE A 161 9.25 6.21 22.71
CA ILE A 161 10.69 6.48 22.84
C ILE A 161 11.50 5.22 23.17
N ARG A 162 10.94 4.33 24.01
CA ARG A 162 11.58 3.07 24.37
C ARG A 162 11.65 2.13 23.17
N GLY A 163 10.62 2.10 22.32
CA GLY A 163 10.61 1.36 21.07
C GLY A 163 11.73 1.82 20.13
N ARG A 164 11.88 3.14 19.97
CA ARG A 164 12.98 3.72 19.19
C ARG A 164 14.35 3.32 19.72
N ARG A 165 14.53 3.33 21.05
CA ARG A 165 15.78 2.93 21.69
C ARG A 165 16.09 1.45 21.52
N ASN A 166 15.08 0.59 21.57
CA ASN A 166 15.27 -0.85 21.33
C ASN A 166 15.79 -1.09 19.91
N VAL A 167 15.14 -0.49 18.90
CA VAL A 167 15.60 -0.58 17.50
C VAL A 167 17.00 0.01 17.33
N ALA A 168 17.26 1.18 17.91
CA ALA A 168 18.58 1.83 17.84
C ALA A 168 19.68 0.99 18.49
N ARG A 169 19.40 0.35 19.64
CA ARG A 169 20.32 -0.57 20.30
C ARG A 169 20.66 -1.75 19.39
N ASP A 170 19.67 -2.36 18.75
CA ASP A 170 19.90 -3.50 17.86
C ASP A 170 20.76 -3.10 16.64
N ILE A 171 20.54 -1.88 16.12
CA ILE A 171 21.37 -1.29 15.05
C ILE A 171 22.80 -1.05 15.53
N LEU A 172 22.98 -0.44 16.70
CA LEU A 172 24.31 -0.15 17.26
C LEU A 172 25.08 -1.41 17.68
N ALA A 173 24.37 -2.52 17.91
CA ALA A 173 24.98 -3.82 18.19
C ALA A 173 25.52 -4.52 16.93
N CYS A 174 25.20 -4.02 15.72
CA CYS A 174 25.76 -4.54 14.49
C CYS A 174 27.27 -4.24 14.42
N SER A 175 28.07 -5.16 13.86
CA SER A 175 29.52 -4.96 13.68
C SER A 175 29.87 -4.22 12.40
N ASP A 176 29.02 -4.35 11.38
CA ASP A 176 29.28 -3.91 10.01
C ASP A 176 27.97 -3.82 9.20
N ASN A 177 28.10 -3.37 7.95
CA ASN A 177 27.01 -3.26 6.99
C ASN A 177 26.31 -4.60 6.67
N GLY A 178 27.04 -5.72 6.74
CA GLY A 178 26.46 -7.05 6.56
C GLY A 178 25.58 -7.46 7.74
N ALA A 179 25.97 -7.11 8.96
CA ALA A 179 25.14 -7.27 10.16
C ALA A 179 23.87 -6.42 10.09
N LEU A 180 23.95 -5.17 9.60
CA LEU A 180 22.77 -4.32 9.36
C LEU A 180 21.82 -4.93 8.32
N SER A 181 22.36 -5.44 7.22
CA SER A 181 21.57 -6.13 6.18
C SER A 181 20.80 -7.33 6.78
N ARG A 182 21.47 -8.17 7.58
CA ARG A 182 20.83 -9.30 8.28
C ARG A 182 19.77 -8.84 9.27
N LEU A 183 20.00 -7.77 10.02
CA LEU A 183 19.01 -7.20 10.95
C LEU A 183 17.78 -6.68 10.20
N ALA A 184 17.98 -6.00 9.07
CA ALA A 184 16.89 -5.52 8.23
C ALA A 184 16.05 -6.68 7.67
N ASP A 185 16.70 -7.71 7.12
CA ASP A 185 16.02 -8.93 6.64
C ASP A 185 15.28 -9.65 7.77
N PHE A 186 15.86 -9.70 8.96
CA PHE A 186 15.20 -10.26 10.14
C PHE A 186 13.90 -9.52 10.45
N TYR A 187 13.88 -8.19 10.45
CA TYR A 187 12.65 -7.41 10.61
C TYR A 187 11.67 -7.61 9.44
N ILE A 188 12.14 -7.62 8.19
CA ILE A 188 11.28 -7.81 7.01
C ILE A 188 10.56 -9.17 7.07
N ASN A 189 11.29 -10.24 7.35
CA ASN A 189 10.78 -11.61 7.32
C ASN A 189 9.92 -11.94 8.55
N ASN A 190 10.28 -11.44 9.74
CA ASN A 190 9.57 -11.80 10.96
C ASN A 190 8.46 -10.82 11.33
N LEU A 191 8.44 -9.61 10.76
CA LEU A 191 7.44 -8.60 11.09
C LEU A 191 6.53 -8.33 9.89
N PHE A 192 7.08 -7.80 8.80
CA PHE A 192 6.26 -7.32 7.68
C PHE A 192 5.67 -8.46 6.85
N LEU A 193 6.45 -9.52 6.62
CA LEU A 193 5.95 -10.71 5.93
C LEU A 193 4.85 -11.41 6.74
N ALA A 194 4.95 -11.37 8.07
CA ALA A 194 3.97 -11.93 8.97
C ALA A 194 2.59 -11.23 8.85
N PHE A 195 2.56 -9.89 8.80
CA PHE A 195 1.31 -9.17 8.53
C PHE A 195 0.62 -9.62 7.24
N ARG A 196 1.40 -9.98 6.21
CA ARG A 196 0.87 -10.47 4.94
C ARG A 196 0.39 -11.93 5.01
N THR A 197 1.09 -12.81 5.71
CA THR A 197 0.72 -14.24 5.80
C THR A 197 -0.50 -14.49 6.69
N ALA A 198 -0.74 -13.65 7.69
CA ALA A 198 -1.96 -13.70 8.52
C ALA A 198 -3.26 -13.57 7.69
N LYS A 199 -3.20 -12.96 6.50
CA LYS A 199 -4.31 -12.83 5.52
C LYS A 199 -5.00 -14.15 5.19
N ALA A 200 -4.24 -15.26 5.12
CA ALA A 200 -4.75 -16.55 4.67
C ALA A 200 -5.72 -17.22 5.67
N PHE A 201 -5.70 -16.81 6.94
CA PHE A 201 -6.42 -17.51 8.02
C PHE A 201 -7.60 -16.73 8.59
N SER A 202 -7.78 -15.47 8.20
CA SER A 202 -8.90 -14.61 8.67
C SER A 202 -10.20 -14.90 7.88
N THR A 203 -10.62 -16.16 7.88
CA THR A 203 -11.96 -16.61 7.53
C THR A 203 -12.62 -17.10 8.80
N SER A 204 -13.14 -16.18 9.61
CA SER A 204 -14.16 -16.54 10.60
C SER A 204 -15.34 -17.12 9.80
N LEU A 205 -15.44 -18.44 9.76
CA LEU A 205 -16.43 -19.27 9.05
C LEU A 205 -17.86 -19.12 9.57
N PHE A 206 -18.13 -18.16 10.45
CA PHE A 206 -19.48 -17.94 10.96
C PHE A 206 -20.33 -17.25 9.89
N HIS A 207 -21.13 -18.06 9.20
CA HIS A 207 -22.17 -17.59 8.30
C HIS A 207 -23.35 -17.05 9.10
N PHE A 208 -23.78 -15.84 8.74
CA PHE A 208 -24.90 -15.15 9.37
C PHE A 208 -26.23 -15.84 9.13
N SER A 209 -26.29 -16.79 8.21
CA SER A 209 -27.42 -17.71 8.02
C SER A 209 -27.80 -18.50 9.30
N SER A 210 -26.97 -18.47 10.35
CA SER A 210 -27.26 -19.07 11.66
C SER A 210 -27.96 -18.13 12.65
N ILE A 211 -28.13 -16.84 12.32
CA ILE A 211 -28.89 -15.91 13.16
C ILE A 211 -30.38 -16.20 12.96
N PRO A 212 -31.19 -16.27 14.04
CA PRO A 212 -32.63 -16.36 13.89
C PRO A 212 -33.17 -15.16 13.08
N PRO A 213 -34.30 -15.29 12.38
CA PRO A 213 -34.99 -14.12 11.83
C PRO A 213 -35.44 -13.25 13.02
N LEU A 214 -34.67 -12.22 13.32
CA LEU A 214 -34.93 -11.27 14.41
C LEU A 214 -35.42 -9.96 13.79
N ASP A 215 -36.53 -9.44 14.33
CA ASP A 215 -37.28 -8.35 13.71
C ASP A 215 -36.85 -6.97 14.24
N SER A 216 -35.99 -6.93 15.26
CA SER A 216 -35.53 -5.68 15.85
C SER A 216 -34.06 -5.69 16.27
N ARG A 217 -33.45 -4.50 16.25
CA ARG A 217 -32.09 -4.26 16.77
C ARG A 217 -31.89 -4.76 18.20
N LYS A 218 -32.89 -4.58 19.07
CA LYS A 218 -32.83 -5.00 20.48
C LYS A 218 -32.77 -6.51 20.64
N GLU A 219 -33.47 -7.26 19.78
CA GLU A 219 -33.42 -8.72 19.77
C GLU A 219 -32.07 -9.22 19.29
N ILE A 220 -31.52 -8.62 18.22
CA ILE A 220 -30.18 -8.95 17.73
C ILE A 220 -29.13 -8.73 18.83
N GLN A 221 -29.19 -7.58 19.52
CA GLN A 221 -28.28 -7.30 20.63
C GLN A 221 -28.37 -8.38 21.72
N ARG A 222 -29.59 -8.70 22.17
CA ARG A 222 -29.82 -9.71 23.20
C ARG A 222 -29.25 -11.07 22.79
N TRP A 223 -29.55 -11.50 21.56
CA TRP A 223 -29.04 -12.76 21.02
C TRP A 223 -27.52 -12.80 20.98
N LEU A 224 -26.87 -11.72 20.52
CA LEU A 224 -25.41 -11.62 20.47
C LEU A 224 -24.78 -11.75 21.86
N LEU A 225 -25.39 -11.13 22.88
CA LEU A 225 -24.91 -11.22 24.27
C LEU A 225 -25.09 -12.63 24.84
N GLU A 226 -26.24 -13.25 24.62
CA GLU A 226 -26.56 -14.61 25.08
C GLU A 226 -25.63 -15.66 24.46
N GLU A 227 -25.45 -15.64 23.13
CA GLU A 227 -24.58 -16.59 22.44
C GLU A 227 -23.09 -16.38 22.74
N SER A 228 -22.70 -15.14 23.04
CA SER A 228 -21.35 -14.85 23.53
C SER A 228 -21.10 -15.47 24.90
N ALA A 229 -22.08 -15.38 25.80
CA ALA A 229 -22.00 -16.02 27.12
C ALA A 229 -21.92 -17.56 27.00
N ARG A 230 -22.44 -18.13 25.91
CA ARG A 230 -22.31 -19.56 25.56
C ARG A 230 -20.98 -19.93 24.89
N GLY A 231 -20.07 -18.97 24.70
CA GLY A 231 -18.74 -19.20 24.14
C GLY A 231 -18.69 -19.34 22.62
N ARG A 232 -19.73 -18.94 21.88
CA ARG A 232 -19.69 -18.98 20.41
C ARG A 232 -18.77 -17.90 19.83
N PRO A 233 -17.97 -18.20 18.78
CA PRO A 233 -17.14 -17.23 18.09
C PRO A 233 -18.00 -16.33 17.18
N LEU A 234 -18.41 -15.18 17.71
CA LEU A 234 -19.32 -14.24 17.05
C LEU A 234 -18.65 -12.91 16.65
N THR A 235 -17.34 -12.92 16.39
CA THR A 235 -16.57 -11.69 16.14
C THR A 235 -17.11 -10.88 14.96
N LYS A 236 -17.36 -11.53 13.80
CA LYS A 236 -18.01 -10.86 12.65
C LYS A 236 -19.39 -10.33 13.02
N ALA A 237 -20.16 -11.09 13.80
CA ALA A 237 -21.52 -10.70 14.12
C ALA A 237 -21.62 -9.50 15.05
N LYS A 238 -20.75 -9.47 16.05
CA LYS A 238 -20.56 -8.30 16.91
C LYS A 238 -20.05 -7.09 16.16
N ALA A 239 -19.11 -7.27 15.21
CA ALA A 239 -18.56 -6.16 14.42
C ALA A 239 -19.63 -5.55 13.50
N LEU A 240 -20.44 -6.39 12.85
CA LEU A 240 -21.60 -5.94 12.07
C LEU A 240 -22.59 -5.17 12.94
N PHE A 241 -22.98 -5.69 14.09
CA PHE A 241 -23.90 -4.97 14.98
C PHE A 241 -23.32 -3.63 15.49
N ARG A 242 -22.03 -3.61 15.83
CA ARG A 242 -21.30 -2.41 16.27
C ARG A 242 -21.29 -1.33 15.19
N ASP A 243 -20.99 -1.73 13.95
CA ASP A 243 -20.76 -0.83 12.82
C ASP A 243 -22.04 -0.60 11.98
N ASP A 244 -23.22 -0.80 12.58
CA ASP A 244 -24.53 -0.60 11.94
C ASP A 244 -24.70 -1.38 10.62
N PHE A 245 -24.16 -2.60 10.60
CA PHE A 245 -24.11 -3.51 9.45
C PHE A 245 -23.41 -2.93 8.22
N CYS A 246 -22.55 -1.92 8.42
CA CYS A 246 -21.85 -1.21 7.36
C CYS A 246 -20.34 -1.38 7.44
N CYS A 247 -19.68 -1.35 6.28
CA CYS A 247 -18.23 -1.15 6.23
C CYS A 247 -17.86 0.16 6.95
N ALA A 248 -16.94 0.07 7.91
CA ALA A 248 -16.60 1.17 8.82
C ALA A 248 -16.00 2.41 8.12
N ILE A 249 -15.55 2.29 6.86
CA ILE A 249 -14.93 3.40 6.12
C ILE A 249 -15.68 3.81 4.85
N THR A 250 -16.45 2.92 4.21
CA THR A 250 -17.25 3.27 3.02
C THR A 250 -18.72 3.54 3.36
N GLY A 251 -19.19 3.09 4.52
CA GLY A 251 -20.61 3.18 4.92
C GLY A 251 -21.52 2.30 4.07
N ARG A 252 -20.98 1.38 3.27
CA ARG A 252 -21.77 0.44 2.45
C ARG A 252 -22.25 -0.70 3.34
N TYR A 253 -23.52 -1.06 3.19
CA TYR A 253 -24.12 -2.17 3.91
C TYR A 253 -23.49 -3.51 3.51
N ASP A 254 -23.43 -4.43 4.47
CA ASP A 254 -23.06 -5.81 4.24
C ASP A 254 -24.17 -6.56 3.50
N GLN A 255 -23.80 -7.20 2.39
CA GLN A 255 -24.71 -7.93 1.50
C GLN A 255 -25.45 -9.04 2.24
N GLU A 256 -24.74 -9.88 2.99
CA GLU A 256 -25.33 -11.02 3.69
C GLU A 256 -26.36 -10.55 4.72
N SER A 257 -26.06 -9.46 5.45
CA SER A 257 -26.97 -8.86 6.42
C SER A 257 -28.23 -8.29 5.78
N VAL A 258 -28.11 -7.61 4.64
CA VAL A 258 -29.23 -7.06 3.86
C VAL A 258 -30.13 -8.18 3.33
N ASP A 259 -29.56 -9.29 2.87
CA ASP A 259 -30.31 -10.41 2.28
C ASP A 259 -31.03 -11.27 3.33
N THR A 260 -30.55 -11.28 4.58
CA THR A 260 -31.00 -12.25 5.60
C THR A 260 -31.74 -11.64 6.79
N ILE A 261 -31.56 -10.34 7.09
CA ILE A 261 -32.13 -9.70 8.28
C ILE A 261 -33.20 -8.68 7.85
N PRO A 262 -34.50 -8.95 8.09
CA PRO A 262 -35.60 -8.07 7.66
C PRO A 262 -35.45 -6.62 8.14
N TYR A 263 -34.99 -6.44 9.38
CA TYR A 263 -34.71 -5.12 9.95
C TYR A 263 -33.63 -4.35 9.16
N VAL A 264 -32.53 -5.02 8.78
CA VAL A 264 -31.43 -4.40 8.03
C VAL A 264 -31.88 -4.08 6.60
N TRP A 265 -32.65 -4.96 5.97
CA TRP A 265 -33.27 -4.70 4.66
C TRP A 265 -34.13 -3.43 4.67
N ALA A 266 -34.99 -3.27 5.68
CA ALA A 266 -35.84 -2.09 5.81
C ALA A 266 -35.02 -0.81 5.99
N GLU A 267 -34.00 -0.80 6.85
CA GLU A 267 -33.13 0.37 7.02
C GLU A 267 -32.32 0.69 5.77
N PHE A 268 -31.84 -0.33 5.05
CA PHE A 268 -31.12 -0.17 3.80
C PHE A 268 -31.96 0.54 2.74
N LEU A 269 -33.23 0.13 2.57
CA LEU A 269 -34.16 0.74 1.63
C LEU A 269 -34.45 2.22 1.96
N GLU A 270 -34.58 2.55 3.25
CA GLU A 270 -34.88 3.91 3.69
C GLU A 270 -33.68 4.86 3.50
N LYS A 271 -32.47 4.42 3.89
CA LYS A 271 -31.31 5.30 4.03
C LYS A 271 -30.34 5.25 2.85
N HIS A 272 -30.25 4.12 2.13
CA HIS A 272 -29.11 3.83 1.24
C HIS A 272 -29.43 3.13 -0.09
N ALA A 273 -30.68 3.14 -0.55
CA ALA A 273 -31.10 2.49 -1.80
C ALA A 273 -30.25 2.87 -3.05
N ASN A 274 -29.59 4.04 -3.04
CA ASN A 274 -28.74 4.52 -4.14
C ASN A 274 -27.32 3.94 -4.15
N ARG A 275 -26.93 3.12 -3.16
CA ARG A 275 -25.60 2.48 -3.09
C ARG A 275 -25.77 0.99 -2.87
N PRO A 276 -25.32 0.13 -3.81
CA PRO A 276 -25.48 -1.31 -3.64
C PRO A 276 -24.70 -1.81 -2.42
N PRO A 277 -25.23 -2.82 -1.70
CA PRO A 277 -24.50 -3.50 -0.64
C PRO A 277 -23.21 -4.16 -1.16
N CYS A 278 -22.36 -4.63 -0.25
CA CYS A 278 -21.07 -5.23 -0.57
C CYS A 278 -20.71 -6.38 0.37
N ALA A 279 -19.81 -7.26 -0.05
CA ALA A 279 -19.25 -8.26 0.84
C ALA A 279 -18.33 -7.59 1.87
N THR A 280 -18.59 -7.81 3.16
CA THR A 280 -17.73 -7.33 4.24
C THR A 280 -16.98 -8.45 4.94
N ARG A 281 -15.81 -8.10 5.47
CA ARG A 281 -14.92 -8.98 6.21
C ARG A 281 -14.38 -8.27 7.44
N VAL A 282 -14.18 -9.05 8.49
CA VAL A 282 -13.45 -8.61 9.67
C VAL A 282 -11.97 -8.58 9.35
N ALA A 283 -11.35 -7.41 9.51
CA ALA A 283 -9.91 -7.24 9.47
C ALA A 283 -9.38 -7.10 10.90
N HIS A 284 -8.41 -7.94 11.25
CA HIS A 284 -7.68 -7.78 12.51
C HIS A 284 -6.70 -6.60 12.38
N ILE A 285 -6.69 -5.71 13.37
CA ILE A 285 -5.81 -4.53 13.39
C ILE A 285 -4.36 -4.98 13.61
N LEU A 286 -4.14 -5.81 14.62
CA LEU A 286 -2.90 -6.55 14.81
C LEU A 286 -3.11 -8.01 14.40
N PRO A 287 -2.18 -8.60 13.64
CA PRO A 287 -2.39 -9.88 12.97
C PRO A 287 -2.66 -11.01 13.97
N GLN A 288 -3.72 -11.77 13.67
CA GLN A 288 -3.98 -13.06 14.29
C GLN A 288 -3.22 -14.13 13.52
N PHE A 289 -2.43 -14.92 14.24
CA PHE A 289 -2.08 -16.25 13.77
C PHE A 289 -2.76 -17.22 14.69
N THR A 290 -3.70 -17.95 14.15
CA THR A 290 -4.20 -19.12 14.83
C THR A 290 -3.10 -20.19 14.75
N ASN A 291 -2.88 -20.94 15.83
CA ASN A 291 -2.10 -22.19 15.81
C ASN A 291 -2.82 -23.27 14.98
N VAL A 292 -3.47 -22.90 13.88
CA VAL A 292 -4.02 -23.87 12.94
C VAL A 292 -2.81 -24.49 12.28
N THR A 293 -2.46 -25.65 12.80
CA THR A 293 -1.67 -26.67 12.11
C THR A 293 -2.42 -27.01 10.82
N THR A 294 -2.28 -26.18 9.80
CA THR A 294 -2.64 -26.58 8.44
C THR A 294 -1.70 -27.72 8.07
N PRO A 295 -2.22 -28.86 7.60
CA PRO A 295 -1.38 -29.95 7.11
C PRO A 295 -0.46 -29.41 6.00
N GLY A 296 0.85 -29.39 6.25
CA GLY A 296 1.86 -28.88 5.33
C GLY A 296 2.59 -27.60 5.75
N PHE A 297 2.14 -26.90 6.80
CA PHE A 297 2.84 -25.75 7.38
C PHE A 297 3.56 -26.17 8.68
N THR A 298 4.89 -26.15 8.66
CA THR A 298 5.80 -26.73 9.68
C THR A 298 5.86 -25.94 11.00
N ASN A 299 6.50 -26.53 12.03
CA ASN A 299 6.84 -25.90 13.33
C ASN A 299 7.55 -24.52 13.22
N GLU A 300 8.12 -24.21 12.06
CA GLU A 300 8.75 -22.94 11.73
C GLU A 300 7.76 -21.76 11.77
N TYR A 301 6.50 -21.96 11.40
CA TYR A 301 5.46 -20.92 11.45
C TYR A 301 5.11 -20.50 12.89
N ALA A 302 5.07 -21.44 13.83
CA ALA A 302 4.82 -21.17 15.24
C ALA A 302 6.01 -20.45 15.91
N GLN A 303 7.24 -20.75 15.48
CA GLN A 303 8.43 -20.01 15.91
C GLN A 303 8.42 -18.58 15.36
N ASN A 304 8.09 -18.40 14.07
CA ASN A 304 7.97 -17.09 13.43
C ASN A 304 6.89 -16.21 14.11
N TYR A 305 5.80 -16.81 14.61
CA TYR A 305 4.76 -16.10 15.35
C TYR A 305 5.27 -15.51 16.69
N ASN A 306 5.94 -16.32 17.52
CA ASN A 306 6.46 -15.85 18.80
C ASN A 306 7.53 -14.78 18.60
N THR A 307 8.39 -14.95 17.58
CA THR A 307 9.37 -13.95 17.18
C THR A 307 8.70 -12.65 16.75
N MET A 308 7.69 -12.71 15.88
CA MET A 308 6.94 -11.52 15.46
C MET A 308 6.37 -10.76 16.67
N TRP A 309 5.69 -11.45 17.59
CA TRP A 309 5.13 -10.79 18.77
C TRP A 309 6.19 -10.20 19.68
N SER A 310 7.31 -10.89 19.90
CA SER A 310 8.45 -10.33 20.63
C SER A 310 8.95 -9.04 19.98
N LEU A 311 9.01 -8.99 18.65
CA LEU A 311 9.41 -7.78 17.92
C LEU A 311 8.38 -6.65 18.03
N ILE A 312 7.08 -6.97 17.97
CA ILE A 312 6.02 -5.98 18.21
C ILE A 312 6.13 -5.45 19.65
N GLU A 313 6.34 -6.32 20.62
CA GLU A 313 6.53 -5.97 22.04
C GLU A 313 7.70 -5.01 22.22
N ASP A 314 8.85 -5.34 21.65
CA ASP A 314 10.05 -4.50 21.71
C ASP A 314 9.87 -3.18 20.97
N PHE A 315 9.24 -3.19 19.79
CA PHE A 315 8.99 -2.01 18.98
C PHE A 315 7.98 -1.05 19.61
N VAL A 316 6.93 -1.58 20.24
CA VAL A 316 5.87 -0.77 20.82
C VAL A 316 6.22 -0.34 22.24
N SER A 317 6.77 -1.27 23.04
CA SER A 317 7.29 -1.15 24.41
C SER A 317 6.44 -0.39 25.45
N THR A 318 5.19 -0.09 25.09
CA THR A 318 4.18 0.57 25.92
C THR A 318 3.01 -0.36 26.26
N LEU A 319 2.89 -1.51 25.59
CA LEU A 319 1.89 -2.51 25.91
C LEU A 319 2.28 -3.19 27.23
N LYS A 320 1.33 -3.29 28.17
CA LYS A 320 1.55 -4.03 29.42
C LYS A 320 1.59 -5.53 29.12
N SER A 321 2.23 -6.33 29.98
CA SER A 321 2.23 -7.79 29.82
C SER A 321 0.82 -8.39 29.77
N GLU A 322 -0.14 -7.78 30.49
CA GLU A 322 -1.56 -8.17 30.38
C GLU A 322 -2.17 -7.85 29.02
N ASP A 323 -1.88 -6.67 28.45
CA ASP A 323 -2.33 -6.29 27.10
C ASP A 323 -1.79 -7.30 26.07
N LEU A 324 -0.55 -7.76 26.24
CA LEU A 324 0.12 -8.70 25.34
C LEU A 324 -0.43 -10.12 25.44
N LYS A 325 -0.72 -10.61 26.66
CA LYS A 325 -1.42 -11.88 26.86
C LYS A 325 -2.86 -11.82 26.35
N ALA A 326 -3.53 -10.69 26.53
CA ALA A 326 -4.85 -10.43 25.98
C ALA A 326 -4.85 -10.34 24.45
N LEU A 327 -3.79 -9.80 23.85
CA LEU A 327 -3.59 -9.70 22.40
C LEU A 327 -3.32 -11.05 21.74
N ARG A 328 -2.72 -12.00 22.47
CA ARG A 328 -2.63 -13.41 22.05
C ARG A 328 -4.01 -14.10 22.02
N ASN A 329 -5.02 -13.51 22.67
CA ASN A 329 -6.41 -13.96 22.60
C ASN A 329 -7.15 -13.08 21.57
N VAL A 330 -6.91 -13.36 20.29
CA VAL A 330 -6.97 -12.36 19.21
C VAL A 330 -8.38 -12.00 18.71
N ASP A 331 -9.40 -12.78 19.09
CA ASP A 331 -10.81 -12.56 18.67
C ASP A 331 -11.53 -11.48 19.50
N LYS A 332 -10.79 -10.48 20.01
CA LYS A 332 -11.40 -9.35 20.70
C LYS A 332 -11.95 -8.34 19.71
N LEU A 333 -13.14 -7.83 20.02
CA LEU A 333 -13.83 -6.88 19.15
C LEU A 333 -13.08 -5.55 18.97
N ASP A 334 -12.27 -5.15 19.95
CA ASP A 334 -11.46 -3.92 19.88
C ASP A 334 -10.19 -4.09 19.02
N ASN A 335 -9.80 -5.32 18.65
CA ASN A 335 -8.73 -5.60 17.69
C ASN A 335 -9.26 -5.87 16.27
N VAL A 336 -10.52 -5.51 15.97
CA VAL A 336 -11.08 -5.74 14.65
C VAL A 336 -11.87 -4.56 14.08
N ILE A 337 -11.85 -4.46 12.75
CA ILE A 337 -12.59 -3.48 11.96
C ILE A 337 -13.39 -4.23 10.89
N LEU A 338 -14.66 -3.89 10.73
CA LEU A 338 -15.44 -4.38 9.60
C LEU A 338 -15.14 -3.54 8.36
N LEU A 339 -14.64 -4.18 7.31
CA LEU A 339 -14.27 -3.53 6.06
C LEU A 339 -14.90 -4.26 4.89
N GLU A 340 -15.26 -3.55 3.83
CA GLU A 340 -15.56 -4.20 2.55
C GLU A 340 -14.34 -4.96 2.06
N GLU A 341 -14.55 -6.02 1.28
CA GLU A 341 -13.51 -6.99 0.92
C GLU A 341 -12.24 -6.34 0.32
N ASN A 342 -12.41 -5.40 -0.61
CA ASN A 342 -11.28 -4.70 -1.24
C ASN A 342 -10.48 -3.86 -0.23
N LYS A 343 -11.16 -3.14 0.68
CA LYS A 343 -10.49 -2.34 1.71
C LYS A 343 -9.86 -3.22 2.79
N CYS A 344 -10.50 -4.33 3.13
CA CYS A 344 -9.94 -5.35 4.01
C CYS A 344 -8.60 -5.86 3.46
N ASN A 345 -8.54 -6.18 2.17
CA ASN A 345 -7.30 -6.57 1.49
C ASN A 345 -6.23 -5.47 1.58
N LEU A 346 -6.58 -4.22 1.28
CA LEU A 346 -5.64 -3.10 1.39
C LEU A 346 -5.13 -2.89 2.82
N PHE A 347 -6.00 -3.01 3.82
CA PHE A 347 -5.66 -2.83 5.22
C PHE A 347 -4.70 -3.91 5.72
N ASN A 348 -4.99 -5.17 5.40
CA ASN A 348 -4.13 -6.31 5.73
C ASN A 348 -2.78 -6.24 5.00
N GLU A 349 -2.75 -5.66 3.80
CA GLU A 349 -1.53 -5.45 3.03
C GLU A 349 -0.74 -4.20 3.45
N LEU A 350 -1.13 -3.55 4.57
CA LEU A 350 -0.49 -2.33 5.07
C LEU A 350 -0.51 -1.17 4.04
N LYS A 351 -1.50 -1.17 3.14
CA LYS A 351 -1.65 -0.16 2.07
C LYS A 351 -2.53 1.01 2.46
N ILE A 352 -3.38 0.86 3.47
CA ILE A 352 -4.19 1.92 4.05
C ILE A 352 -4.03 1.90 5.56
N TRP A 353 -4.12 3.07 6.21
CA TRP A 353 -4.03 3.17 7.67
C TRP A 353 -4.81 4.37 8.21
N PHE A 354 -5.06 4.33 9.51
CA PHE A 354 -5.77 5.35 10.27
C PHE A 354 -4.77 6.23 11.01
N GLN A 355 -4.93 7.55 10.92
CA GLN A 355 -4.19 8.50 11.74
C GLN A 355 -5.17 9.30 12.58
N GLU A 356 -4.88 9.44 13.88
CA GLU A 356 -5.68 10.25 14.81
C GLU A 356 -5.90 11.66 14.24
N GLU A 357 -7.17 12.09 14.18
CA GLU A 357 -7.51 13.44 13.77
C GLU A 357 -7.34 14.40 14.95
N THR A 358 -6.79 15.58 14.66
CA THR A 358 -6.54 16.62 15.67
C THR A 358 -7.46 17.81 15.43
N GLY A 359 -8.13 18.30 16.47
CA GLY A 359 -8.94 19.50 16.42
C GLY A 359 -8.12 20.77 16.22
N SER A 360 -8.80 21.90 16.02
CA SER A 360 -8.17 23.22 15.91
C SER A 360 -7.38 23.64 17.15
N ASP A 361 -7.66 23.03 18.30
CA ASP A 361 -6.98 23.24 19.58
C ASP A 361 -5.72 22.37 19.76
N GLY A 362 -5.37 21.55 18.77
CA GLY A 362 -4.22 20.66 18.83
C GLY A 362 -4.45 19.36 19.61
N LYS A 363 -5.69 19.08 20.07
CA LYS A 363 -6.02 17.83 20.78
C LYS A 363 -6.57 16.77 19.84
N VAL A 364 -6.25 15.51 20.14
CA VAL A 364 -6.80 14.36 19.42
C VAL A 364 -8.31 14.29 19.65
N ILE A 365 -9.07 14.17 18.56
CA ILE A 365 -10.52 13.95 18.59
C ILE A 365 -10.76 12.45 18.78
N PRO A 366 -11.39 12.02 19.89
CA PRO A 366 -11.59 10.60 20.17
C PRO A 366 -12.36 9.89 19.05
N HIS A 367 -11.89 8.71 18.67
CA HIS A 367 -12.51 7.82 17.67
C HIS A 367 -12.68 8.43 16.27
N GLN A 368 -12.02 9.55 15.99
CA GLN A 368 -11.99 10.15 14.67
C GLN A 368 -10.61 10.04 14.04
N TYR A 369 -10.58 9.59 12.80
CA TYR A 369 -9.34 9.26 12.10
C TYR A 369 -9.36 9.77 10.67
N ARG A 370 -8.20 10.26 10.24
CA ARG A 370 -7.92 10.52 8.84
C ARG A 370 -7.41 9.27 8.15
N MET A 371 -7.98 9.00 6.99
CA MET A 371 -7.60 7.85 6.17
C MET A 371 -6.45 8.19 5.24
N PHE A 372 -5.40 7.38 5.30
CA PHE A 372 -4.25 7.47 4.41
C PHE A 372 -4.05 6.19 3.64
N ALA A 373 -3.43 6.32 2.46
CA ALA A 373 -3.14 5.20 1.59
C ALA A 373 -1.80 5.37 0.88
N THR A 374 -1.23 4.24 0.45
CA THR A 374 -0.06 4.23 -0.45
C THR A 374 -0.36 4.89 -1.79
N ASN A 375 -1.62 4.86 -2.23
CA ASN A 375 -2.14 5.63 -3.35
C ASN A 375 -3.55 6.15 -3.02
N GLN A 376 -3.63 7.40 -2.53
CA GLN A 376 -4.91 8.00 -2.11
C GLN A 376 -5.97 7.98 -3.21
N PHE A 377 -5.58 8.25 -4.46
CA PHE A 377 -6.52 8.39 -5.57
C PHE A 377 -7.15 7.05 -5.97
N THR A 378 -6.38 5.97 -6.02
CA THR A 378 -6.91 4.67 -6.47
C THR A 378 -7.45 3.81 -5.34
N GLN A 379 -7.01 4.03 -4.09
CA GLN A 379 -7.34 3.16 -2.97
C GLN A 379 -8.48 3.71 -2.09
N LEU A 380 -8.68 5.03 -2.05
CA LEU A 380 -9.63 5.70 -1.16
C LEU A 380 -10.58 6.69 -1.88
N MET A 381 -10.76 6.56 -3.20
CA MET A 381 -11.63 7.47 -3.98
C MET A 381 -13.07 7.55 -3.47
N ASP A 382 -13.57 6.42 -2.98
CA ASP A 382 -14.93 6.17 -2.49
C ASP A 382 -15.04 6.29 -0.95
N VAL A 383 -13.97 6.70 -0.27
CA VAL A 383 -13.89 6.80 1.18
C VAL A 383 -13.83 8.26 1.60
N HIS A 384 -14.64 8.64 2.59
CA HIS A 384 -14.55 9.98 3.16
C HIS A 384 -13.18 10.18 3.83
N PRO A 385 -12.50 11.33 3.66
CA PRO A 385 -11.13 11.51 4.17
C PRO A 385 -10.99 11.33 5.68
N VAL A 386 -12.07 11.60 6.41
CA VAL A 386 -12.16 11.46 7.86
C VAL A 386 -13.28 10.48 8.21
N VAL A 387 -12.99 9.52 9.06
CA VAL A 387 -13.94 8.51 9.53
C VAL A 387 -14.11 8.62 11.04
N THR A 388 -15.32 8.41 11.53
CA THR A 388 -15.64 8.42 12.96
C THR A 388 -16.20 7.04 13.32
N PHE A 389 -15.56 6.35 14.26
CA PHE A 389 -16.10 5.11 14.78
C PHE A 389 -17.16 5.37 15.84
N THR A 390 -18.27 4.66 15.74
CA THR A 390 -19.40 4.74 16.67
C THR A 390 -19.82 3.33 17.08
N SER A 391 -20.44 3.22 18.25
CA SER A 391 -20.99 1.96 18.74
C SER A 391 -22.29 2.27 19.47
N PRO A 392 -23.35 1.46 19.27
CA PRO A 392 -24.60 1.61 20.02
C PRO A 392 -24.44 1.27 21.50
N ASP A 393 -23.41 0.50 21.87
CA ASP A 393 -23.14 0.04 23.23
C ASP A 393 -21.63 -0.24 23.37
N PRO A 394 -20.82 0.79 23.71
CA PRO A 394 -19.36 0.66 23.80
C PRO A 394 -18.86 -0.31 24.87
N GLU A 395 -19.68 -0.66 25.86
CA GLU A 395 -19.30 -1.60 26.92
C GLU A 395 -19.29 -3.04 26.41
N ASN A 396 -20.31 -3.43 25.65
CA ASN A 396 -20.41 -4.78 25.09
C ASN A 396 -19.86 -4.92 23.67
N PHE A 397 -19.84 -3.82 22.92
CA PHE A 397 -19.37 -3.75 21.54
C PHE A 397 -18.31 -2.64 21.42
N PRO A 398 -17.11 -2.85 21.99
CA PRO A 398 -16.07 -1.83 22.01
C PRO A 398 -15.60 -1.46 20.62
N LEU A 399 -15.23 -0.19 20.48
CA LEU A 399 -14.65 0.37 19.26
C LEU A 399 -13.24 -0.17 19.01
N PRO A 400 -12.75 -0.11 17.75
CA PRO A 400 -11.35 -0.35 17.44
C PRO A 400 -10.42 0.41 18.38
N ASN A 401 -9.47 -0.30 19.00
CA ASN A 401 -8.60 0.27 20.01
C ASN A 401 -7.61 1.26 19.35
N PRO A 402 -7.59 2.55 19.79
CA PRO A 402 -6.70 3.56 19.20
C PRO A 402 -5.22 3.16 19.24
N ARG A 403 -4.81 2.41 20.26
CA ARG A 403 -3.41 1.94 20.39
C ARG A 403 -3.06 0.95 19.30
N TYR A 404 -3.96 0.02 18.96
CA TYR A 404 -3.73 -0.95 17.90
C TYR A 404 -3.69 -0.29 16.53
N LEU A 405 -4.60 0.68 16.29
CA LEU A 405 -4.60 1.48 15.06
C LEU A 405 -3.29 2.23 14.87
N LYS A 406 -2.76 2.83 15.94
CA LYS A 406 -1.47 3.54 15.92
C LYS A 406 -0.30 2.61 15.59
N ILE A 407 -0.32 1.39 16.11
CA ILE A 407 0.71 0.38 15.82
C ILE A 407 0.62 -0.06 14.36
N HIS A 408 -0.58 -0.38 13.86
CA HIS A 408 -0.81 -0.71 12.46
C HIS A 408 -0.35 0.42 11.54
N ALA A 409 -0.70 1.67 11.86
CA ALA A 409 -0.28 2.85 11.10
C ALA A 409 1.24 3.06 11.11
N ALA A 410 1.94 2.74 12.21
CA ALA A 410 3.40 2.76 12.23
C ALA A 410 3.96 1.75 11.22
N PHE A 411 3.50 0.51 11.24
CA PHE A 411 3.94 -0.52 10.30
C PHE A 411 3.56 -0.21 8.85
N ALA A 412 2.37 0.32 8.60
CA ALA A 412 1.94 0.72 7.26
C ALA A 412 2.83 1.82 6.68
N ARG A 413 3.16 2.84 7.49
CA ARG A 413 4.09 3.90 7.09
C ARG A 413 5.50 3.38 6.86
N ILE A 414 6.01 2.49 7.71
CA ILE A 414 7.34 1.89 7.49
C ILE A 414 7.34 1.06 6.20
N ALA A 415 6.34 0.21 6.00
CA ALA A 415 6.22 -0.63 4.81
C ALA A 415 6.17 0.23 3.53
N PHE A 416 5.41 1.33 3.57
CA PHE A 416 5.32 2.27 2.46
C PHE A 416 6.62 3.03 2.22
N TYR A 417 7.13 3.74 3.23
CA TYR A 417 8.29 4.63 3.07
C TYR A 417 9.59 3.85 2.82
N SER A 418 9.77 2.65 3.37
CA SER A 418 10.95 1.83 3.08
C SER A 418 10.91 1.15 1.71
N GLY A 419 9.71 0.98 1.12
CA GLY A 419 9.50 0.15 -0.07
C GLY A 419 9.38 -1.36 0.23
N VAL A 420 9.40 -1.76 1.51
CA VAL A 420 9.19 -3.17 1.92
C VAL A 420 7.80 -3.67 1.53
N GLY A 421 6.75 -2.85 1.64
CA GLY A 421 5.39 -3.26 1.28
C GLY A 421 5.27 -3.68 -0.19
N LYS A 422 5.95 -2.94 -1.09
CA LYS A 422 6.02 -3.30 -2.50
C LYS A 422 6.82 -4.57 -2.74
N HIS A 423 7.98 -4.69 -2.10
CA HIS A 423 8.81 -5.87 -2.19
C HIS A 423 8.06 -7.16 -1.82
N ILE A 424 7.33 -7.13 -0.71
CA ILE A 424 6.52 -8.27 -0.28
C ILE A 424 5.41 -8.54 -1.31
N SER A 425 4.73 -7.50 -1.81
CA SER A 425 3.73 -7.69 -2.87
C SER A 425 4.29 -8.37 -4.11
N ASP A 426 5.52 -8.01 -4.52
CA ASP A 426 6.20 -8.60 -5.68
C ASP A 426 6.54 -10.08 -5.43
N ILE A 427 6.99 -10.44 -4.23
CA ILE A 427 7.25 -11.83 -3.83
C ILE A 427 5.98 -12.69 -4.00
N PHE A 428 4.86 -12.27 -3.40
CA PHE A 428 3.61 -13.03 -3.47
C PHE A 428 3.07 -13.13 -4.89
N THR A 429 3.13 -12.04 -5.66
CA THR A 429 2.71 -12.06 -7.07
C THR A 429 3.55 -13.04 -7.89
N GLY A 430 4.86 -13.14 -7.59
CA GLY A 430 5.75 -14.12 -8.20
C GLY A 430 5.38 -15.56 -7.88
N VAL A 431 5.10 -15.85 -6.60
CA VAL A 431 4.67 -17.19 -6.13
C VAL A 431 3.33 -17.58 -6.76
N GLU A 432 2.34 -16.69 -6.76
CA GLU A 432 1.03 -16.94 -7.37
C GLU A 432 1.14 -17.27 -8.87
N ARG A 433 1.98 -16.55 -9.62
CA ARG A 433 2.25 -16.86 -11.02
C ARG A 433 2.88 -18.24 -11.19
N GLN A 434 3.89 -18.58 -10.38
CA GLN A 434 4.55 -19.88 -10.45
C GLN A 434 3.57 -21.04 -10.17
N LEU A 435 2.67 -20.88 -9.19
CA LEU A 435 1.66 -21.88 -8.87
C LEU A 435 0.64 -22.04 -10.02
N ALA A 436 0.18 -20.94 -10.63
CA ALA A 436 -0.75 -20.97 -11.75
C ALA A 436 -0.16 -21.67 -12.99
N PHE A 437 1.14 -21.47 -13.29
CA PHE A 437 1.80 -22.16 -14.40
C PHE A 437 2.16 -23.61 -14.08
N GLY A 438 2.38 -23.96 -12.81
CA GLY A 438 2.66 -25.33 -12.38
C GLY A 438 1.47 -26.28 -12.59
N SER A 439 0.24 -25.80 -12.39
CA SER A 439 -0.98 -26.59 -12.58
C SER A 439 -1.31 -26.91 -14.05
N ASP A 440 -0.82 -26.12 -15.00
CA ASP A 440 -1.06 -26.36 -16.44
C ASP A 440 -0.06 -27.36 -17.04
N SER A 441 1.07 -27.59 -16.37
CA SER A 441 2.10 -28.54 -16.84
C SER A 441 1.82 -30.00 -16.45
N SER A 442 0.92 -30.24 -15.49
CA SER A 442 0.55 -31.57 -15.01
C SER A 442 -0.67 -32.18 -15.72
N SER A 443 -1.44 -31.37 -16.45
CA SER A 443 -2.60 -31.81 -17.25
C SER A 443 -2.25 -32.24 -18.69
N ASN A 444 -0.96 -32.19 -19.08
CA ASN A 444 -0.48 -32.58 -20.42
C ASN A 444 0.43 -33.82 -20.44
N LYS A 445 0.37 -34.68 -19.41
CA LYS A 445 1.03 -36.00 -19.41
C LYS A 445 0.00 -37.13 -19.30
N SER A 446 -0.80 -37.27 -20.33
CA SER A 446 -1.49 -38.52 -20.66
C SER A 446 -1.54 -38.65 -22.17
N ILE A 447 -0.52 -39.33 -22.72
CA ILE A 447 -0.61 -40.05 -23.99
C ILE A 447 -0.46 -41.53 -23.64
#